data_AF-A0A6C0G3C5-F1
#
_entry.id   AF-A0A6C0G3C5-F1
#
_cell.length_a   1.000
_cell.length_b   1.000
_cell.length_c   1.000
_cell.angle_alpha   90.00
_cell.angle_beta   90.00
_cell.angle_gamma   90.00
#
_symmetry.space_group_name_H-M   'P 1'
#
loop_
_entity.id
_entity.type
_entity.pdbx_description
1 polymer ?
#
loop_
_entity_poly.entity_id
_entity_poly.type
_entity_poly.pdbx_seq_one_letter_code
_entity_poly.pdbx_strand_id
1 'polypeptide(L)'
;MRIVSVNQKDLGKHSQENASTLVYDMASNRLVGVCLLFMEDQQRTFYPGLFNFGVLPAHRNRRIAANMLKRALTVLHSEYPIMRLGLLQGTYAELLYYNLGFMPADVEVEACVLPTSEINLLKSFR
;
A
#
# COMPACT_ATOMS: atom_id res chain seq x y z
N MET A 1 16.84 -12.11 -9.65
CA MET A 1 16.25 -10.89 -9.06
C MET A 1 16.93 -10.64 -7.74
N ARG A 2 17.29 -9.38 -7.47
CA ARG A 2 17.82 -8.99 -6.16
C ARG A 2 16.71 -8.27 -5.40
N ILE A 3 16.40 -8.78 -4.21
CA ILE A 3 15.50 -8.15 -3.24
C ILE A 3 16.38 -7.30 -2.33
N VAL A 4 16.05 -6.02 -2.20
CA VAL A 4 16.76 -5.08 -1.32
C VAL A 4 15.74 -4.49 -0.35
N SER A 5 16.03 -4.55 0.95
CA SER A 5 15.27 -3.82 1.98
C SER A 5 15.63 -2.33 1.90
N VAL A 6 14.61 -1.47 2.02
CA VAL A 6 14.81 -0.02 1.99
C VAL A 6 15.14 0.45 3.40
N ASN A 7 16.28 1.11 3.57
CA ASN A 7 16.67 1.73 4.82
C ASN A 7 16.42 3.24 4.68
N GLN A 8 15.36 3.75 5.33
CA GLN A 8 15.08 5.19 5.39
C GLN A 8 15.37 5.65 6.82
N LYS A 9 16.52 6.29 7.02
CA LYS A 9 16.86 6.90 8.30
C LYS A 9 15.92 8.08 8.58
N ASP A 10 14.96 7.88 9.47
CA ASP A 10 14.64 8.71 10.64
C ASP A 10 13.18 8.43 11.09
N LEU A 11 13.00 8.32 12.42
CA LEU A 11 11.79 7.98 13.20
C LEU A 11 11.62 6.47 13.49
N GLY A 12 11.81 6.12 14.77
CA GLY A 12 11.92 4.75 15.24
C GLY A 12 10.68 3.86 14.99
N LYS A 13 10.83 2.87 14.11
CA LYS A 13 10.22 1.53 14.14
C LYS A 13 10.80 0.67 12.99
N HIS A 14 11.80 -0.15 13.29
CA HIS A 14 12.62 -0.89 12.31
C HIS A 14 11.84 -1.93 11.44
N SER A 15 10.63 -2.32 11.82
CA SER A 15 9.90 -3.41 11.16
C SER A 15 9.34 -3.05 9.78
N GLN A 16 8.97 -1.79 9.54
CA GLN A 16 8.42 -1.35 8.25
C GLN A 16 9.48 -1.25 7.14
N GLU A 17 10.66 -0.71 7.45
CA GLU A 17 11.82 -0.68 6.55
C GLU A 17 12.24 -2.10 6.14
N ASN A 18 12.31 -2.99 7.14
CA ASN A 18 12.63 -4.37 6.92
C ASN A 18 11.56 -5.09 6.11
N ALA A 19 10.28 -4.76 6.27
CA ALA A 19 9.18 -5.35 5.53
C ALA A 19 9.06 -4.79 4.08
N SER A 20 9.48 -3.54 3.87
CA SER A 20 9.53 -2.90 2.56
C SER A 20 10.56 -3.57 1.64
N THR A 21 10.25 -3.62 0.35
CA THR A 21 11.00 -4.39 -0.63
C THR A 21 11.12 -3.65 -1.97
N LEU A 22 12.35 -3.56 -2.48
CA LEU A 22 12.66 -3.22 -3.86
C LEU A 22 13.16 -4.45 -4.60
N VAL A 23 12.70 -4.64 -5.83
CA VAL A 23 13.12 -5.76 -6.69
C VAL A 23 13.84 -5.21 -7.91
N TYR A 24 15.09 -5.63 -8.07
CA TYR A 24 15.90 -5.30 -9.24
C TYR A 24 16.04 -6.51 -10.17
N ASP A 25 15.92 -6.24 -11.46
CA ASP A 25 16.33 -7.19 -12.50
C ASP A 25 17.86 -7.28 -12.54
N MET A 26 18.39 -8.50 -12.54
CA MET A 26 19.84 -8.71 -12.42
C MET A 26 20.60 -8.40 -13.69
N ALA A 27 19.97 -8.63 -14.86
CA ALA A 27 20.63 -8.43 -16.15
C ALA A 27 20.75 -6.93 -16.47
N SER A 28 19.71 -6.17 -16.19
CA SER A 28 19.64 -4.74 -16.51
C SER A 28 19.97 -3.82 -15.33
N ASN A 29 20.05 -4.35 -14.11
CA ASN A 29 20.17 -3.59 -12.86
C ASN A 29 19.09 -2.51 -12.69
N ARG A 30 17.91 -2.72 -13.27
CA ARG A 30 16.77 -1.79 -13.18
C ARG A 30 15.81 -2.19 -12.07
N LEU A 31 15.20 -1.20 -11.42
CA LEU A 31 14.10 -1.41 -10.49
C LEU A 31 12.87 -1.90 -11.28
N VAL A 32 12.36 -3.08 -10.96
CA VAL A 32 11.25 -3.73 -11.67
C VAL A 32 10.02 -4.01 -10.79
N GLY A 33 10.16 -3.87 -9.48
CA GLY A 33 9.05 -3.99 -8.55
C GLY A 33 9.30 -3.27 -7.24
N VAL A 34 8.23 -2.82 -6.61
CA VAL A 34 8.24 -2.11 -5.33
C VAL A 34 7.11 -2.62 -4.44
N CYS A 35 7.40 -2.70 -3.14
CA CYS A 35 6.44 -2.88 -2.07
C CYS A 35 6.93 -2.01 -0.91
N LEU A 36 6.43 -0.79 -0.84
CA LEU A 36 6.76 0.16 0.22
C LEU A 36 5.59 0.24 1.17
N LEU A 37 5.88 0.11 2.45
CA LEU A 37 4.92 0.25 3.51
C LEU A 37 4.99 1.66 4.11
N PHE A 38 3.96 2.04 4.85
CA PHE A 38 3.91 3.21 5.74
C PHE A 38 3.28 2.79 7.08
N MET A 39 3.51 3.53 8.16
CA MET A 39 2.73 3.38 9.40
C MET A 39 1.61 4.41 9.40
N GLU A 40 0.38 3.95 9.56
CA GLU A 40 -0.76 4.80 9.79
C GLU A 40 -1.05 4.86 11.30
N ASP A 41 -1.25 6.06 11.85
CA ASP A 41 -1.76 6.24 13.21
C ASP A 41 -3.28 6.38 13.16
N GLN A 42 -3.98 5.37 13.66
CA GLN A 42 -5.44 5.38 13.78
C GLN A 42 -5.80 5.21 15.24
N GLN A 43 -6.24 6.31 15.86
CA GLN A 43 -6.92 6.32 17.16
C GLN A 43 -6.21 5.45 18.22
N ARG A 44 -4.89 5.63 18.36
CA ARG A 44 -3.98 4.94 19.32
C ARG A 44 -3.49 3.55 18.90
N THR A 45 -3.79 3.08 17.70
CA THR A 45 -3.21 1.85 17.15
C THR A 45 -2.49 2.14 15.84
N PHE A 46 -1.23 1.68 15.74
CA PHE A 46 -0.43 1.82 14.54
C PHE A 46 -0.61 0.59 13.64
N TYR A 47 -1.05 0.80 12.40
CA TYR A 47 -1.16 -0.27 11.41
C TYR A 47 -0.19 -0.04 10.25
N PRO A 48 0.53 -1.08 9.78
CA PRO A 48 1.29 -0.99 8.54
C PRO A 48 0.33 -0.95 7.35
N GLY A 49 0.47 0.07 6.51
CA GLY A 49 -0.26 0.24 5.26
C GLY A 49 0.64 0.04 4.04
N LEU A 50 0.09 -0.47 2.92
CA LEU A 50 0.78 -0.43 1.62
C LEU A 50 0.72 0.97 1.02
N PHE A 51 1.89 1.60 0.79
CA PHE A 51 2.00 2.92 0.17
C PHE A 51 2.21 2.82 -1.35
N ASN A 52 3.25 2.11 -1.77
CA ASN A 52 3.56 1.92 -3.18
C ASN A 52 3.75 0.43 -3.46
N PHE A 53 2.90 -0.13 -4.32
CA PHE A 53 2.94 -1.54 -4.67
C PHE A 53 2.79 -1.74 -6.17
N GLY A 54 3.74 -2.41 -6.80
CA GLY A 54 3.68 -2.63 -8.23
C GLY A 54 4.84 -3.41 -8.81
N VAL A 55 4.62 -3.93 -10.02
CA VAL A 55 5.60 -4.64 -10.83
C VAL A 55 5.47 -4.14 -12.27
N LEU A 56 6.60 -3.82 -12.91
CA LEU A 56 6.62 -3.38 -14.31
C LEU A 56 5.96 -4.44 -15.21
N PRO A 57 5.17 -4.03 -16.23
CA PRO A 57 4.42 -4.96 -17.08
C PRO A 57 5.24 -6.14 -17.64
N ALA A 58 6.44 -5.88 -18.13
CA ALA A 58 7.35 -6.89 -18.69
C ALA A 58 7.82 -7.97 -17.68
N HIS A 59 7.61 -7.73 -16.38
CA HIS A 59 8.02 -8.60 -15.28
C HIS A 59 6.83 -9.20 -14.52
N ARG A 60 5.59 -8.96 -14.98
CA ARG A 60 4.37 -9.57 -14.42
C ARG A 60 4.33 -11.08 -14.68
N ASN A 61 3.39 -11.77 -14.02
CA ASN A 61 3.20 -13.23 -14.09
C ASN A 61 4.40 -14.07 -13.61
N ARG A 62 5.35 -13.44 -12.91
CA ARG A 62 6.53 -14.11 -12.31
C ARG A 62 6.45 -14.19 -10.78
N ARG A 63 5.25 -14.05 -10.21
CA ARG A 63 4.96 -14.04 -8.76
C ARG A 63 5.72 -12.99 -7.93
N ILE A 64 6.33 -11.98 -8.57
CA ILE A 64 7.10 -10.93 -7.88
C ILE A 64 6.25 -10.20 -6.85
N ALA A 65 5.07 -9.72 -7.25
CA ALA A 65 4.13 -9.02 -6.38
C ALA A 65 3.73 -9.87 -5.17
N ALA A 66 3.31 -11.12 -5.41
CA ALA A 66 2.93 -12.06 -4.36
C ALA A 66 4.09 -12.34 -3.38
N ASN A 67 5.32 -12.48 -3.88
CA ASN A 67 6.49 -12.72 -3.04
C ASN A 67 6.85 -11.48 -2.18
N MET A 68 6.77 -10.27 -2.74
CA MET A 68 6.97 -9.04 -1.97
C MET A 68 5.93 -8.89 -0.87
N LEU A 69 4.66 -9.16 -1.17
CA LEU A 69 3.57 -9.10 -0.20
C LEU A 69 3.72 -10.18 0.89
N LYS A 70 3.99 -11.43 0.50
CA LYS A 70 4.23 -12.52 1.45
C LYS A 70 5.38 -12.20 2.40
N ARG A 71 6.46 -11.61 1.88
CA ARG A 71 7.60 -11.17 2.69
C ARG A 71 7.19 -10.09 3.68
N ALA A 72 6.48 -9.05 3.23
CA ALA A 72 5.99 -7.98 4.09
C ALA A 72 5.13 -8.53 5.24
N LEU A 73 4.15 -9.39 4.93
CA LEU A 73 3.31 -10.06 5.93
C LEU A 73 4.14 -10.92 6.90
N THR A 74 5.10 -11.69 6.39
CA THR A 74 5.97 -12.53 7.22
C THR A 74 6.82 -11.70 8.18
N VAL A 75 7.31 -10.53 7.77
CA VAL A 75 8.08 -9.65 8.66
C VAL A 75 7.19 -8.99 9.71
N LEU A 76 5.95 -8.63 9.35
CA LEU A 76 5.07 -7.85 10.22
C LEU A 76 4.19 -8.69 11.17
N HIS A 77 3.94 -9.97 10.86
CA HIS A 77 2.91 -10.76 11.55
C HIS A 77 3.12 -10.91 13.08
N SER A 78 4.36 -10.79 13.56
CA SER A 78 4.67 -10.90 14.99
C SER A 78 4.36 -9.64 15.78
N GLU A 79 4.33 -8.48 15.11
CA GLU A 79 4.15 -7.16 15.74
C GLU A 79 2.80 -6.53 15.42
N TYR A 80 2.23 -6.85 14.26
CA TYR A 80 1.02 -6.22 13.75
C TYR A 80 0.02 -7.30 13.32
N PRO A 81 -1.16 -7.37 13.97
CA PRO A 81 -2.17 -8.38 13.64
C PRO A 81 -2.87 -8.11 12.30
N ILE A 82 -2.77 -6.87 11.79
CA ILE A 82 -3.46 -6.39 10.60
C ILE A 82 -2.49 -5.56 9.75
N MET A 83 -2.56 -5.74 8.43
CA MET A 83 -1.95 -4.86 7.43
C MET A 83 -3.07 -4.27 6.58
N ARG A 84 -3.05 -2.94 6.37
CA ARG A 84 -4.05 -2.23 5.58
C ARG A 84 -3.54 -1.93 4.17
N LEU A 85 -4.48 -1.72 3.25
CA LEU A 85 -4.19 -1.12 1.95
C LEU A 85 -5.36 -0.22 1.55
N GLY A 86 -5.04 0.99 1.13
CA GLY A 86 -6.00 1.87 0.47
C GLY A 86 -6.07 1.51 -1.01
N LEU A 87 -7.28 1.44 -1.56
CA LEU A 87 -7.50 1.33 -2.99
C LEU A 87 -8.73 2.14 -3.40
N LEU A 88 -8.77 2.50 -4.69
CA LEU A 88 -9.95 3.09 -5.27
C LEU A 88 -11.02 2.01 -5.50
N GLN A 89 -12.20 2.21 -4.91
CA GLN A 89 -13.34 1.33 -5.07
C GLN A 89 -13.75 1.20 -6.54
N GLY A 90 -14.20 0.01 -6.95
CA GLY A 90 -14.66 -0.27 -8.31
C GLY A 90 -13.52 -0.45 -9.32
N THR A 91 -12.27 -0.43 -8.88
CA THR A 91 -11.13 -0.74 -9.74
C THR A 91 -10.86 -2.25 -9.78
N TYR A 92 -10.20 -2.73 -10.84
CA TYR A 92 -9.78 -4.12 -10.96
C TYR A 92 -8.89 -4.59 -9.79
N ALA A 93 -8.21 -3.66 -9.10
CA ALA A 93 -7.39 -3.95 -7.94
C ALA A 93 -8.20 -4.50 -6.77
N GLU A 94 -9.46 -4.10 -6.61
CA GLU A 94 -10.35 -4.58 -5.54
C GLU A 94 -10.52 -6.10 -5.58
N LEU A 95 -10.88 -6.63 -6.75
CA LEU A 95 -11.02 -8.08 -6.97
C LEU A 95 -9.68 -8.81 -6.78
N LEU A 96 -8.57 -8.19 -7.20
CA LEU A 96 -7.23 -8.76 -7.04
C LEU A 96 -6.89 -8.94 -5.56
N TYR A 97 -7.07 -7.90 -4.73
CA TYR A 97 -6.73 -7.96 -3.31
C TYR A 97 -7.71 -8.84 -2.52
N TYR A 98 -8.99 -8.85 -2.90
CA TYR A 98 -9.95 -9.81 -2.35
C TYR A 98 -9.50 -11.26 -2.58
N ASN A 99 -9.05 -11.60 -3.79
CA ASN A 99 -8.53 -12.93 -4.10
C ASN A 99 -7.20 -13.27 -3.38
N LEU A 100 -6.51 -12.26 -2.85
CA LEU A 100 -5.33 -12.43 -1.99
C LEU A 100 -5.68 -12.59 -0.51
N GLY A 101 -6.97 -12.57 -0.16
CA GLY A 101 -7.47 -12.75 1.20
C GLY A 101 -7.63 -11.45 2.00
N PHE A 102 -7.47 -10.28 1.37
CA PHE A 102 -7.85 -9.03 2.03
C PHE A 102 -9.37 -8.95 2.17
N MET A 103 -9.81 -8.55 3.35
CA MET A 103 -11.22 -8.30 3.63
C MET A 103 -11.52 -6.80 3.42
N PRO A 104 -12.67 -6.46 2.83
CA PRO A 104 -13.08 -5.06 2.71
C PRO A 104 -13.25 -4.44 4.11
N ALA A 105 -12.73 -3.23 4.27
CA ALA A 105 -12.97 -2.37 5.42
C ALA A 105 -13.99 -1.29 5.06
N ASP A 106 -14.28 -0.39 6.00
CA ASP A 106 -15.18 0.75 5.75
C ASP A 106 -14.68 1.60 4.56
N VAL A 107 -15.63 2.06 3.75
CA VAL A 107 -15.33 2.96 2.63
C VAL A 107 -15.03 4.35 3.19
N GLU A 108 -13.78 4.79 3.01
CA GLU A 108 -13.34 6.13 3.36
C GLU A 108 -13.39 7.04 2.11
N VAL A 109 -14.05 8.20 2.24
CA VAL A 109 -14.04 9.21 1.17
C VAL A 109 -12.80 10.09 1.35
N GLU A 110 -11.78 9.88 0.52
CA GLU A 110 -10.51 10.63 0.61
C GLU A 110 -10.68 12.13 0.32
N ALA A 111 -11.62 12.50 -0.56
CA ALA A 111 -11.82 13.88 -0.96
C ALA A 111 -13.28 14.19 -1.32
N CYS A 112 -13.77 15.30 -0.78
CA CYS A 112 -15.01 15.95 -1.21
C CYS A 112 -14.66 17.25 -1.92
N VAL A 113 -15.25 17.47 -3.10
CA VAL A 113 -15.08 18.70 -3.86
C VAL A 113 -16.43 19.37 -4.00
N LEU A 114 -16.56 20.61 -3.53
CA LEU A 114 -17.67 21.49 -3.88
C LEU A 114 -17.22 22.39 -5.03
N PRO A 115 -17.76 22.22 -6.25
CA PRO A 115 -17.45 23.12 -7.35
C PRO A 115 -17.85 24.55 -6.97
N THR A 116 -17.00 25.53 -7.28
CA THR A 116 -17.27 26.94 -6.93
C THR A 116 -18.52 27.50 -7.61
N SER A 117 -18.93 26.91 -8.73
CA SER A 117 -20.21 27.21 -9.40
C SER A 117 -21.44 26.89 -8.54
N GLU A 118 -21.31 25.96 -7.58
CA GLU A 118 -22.40 25.48 -6.72
C GLU A 118 -22.52 26.28 -5.41
N ILE A 119 -21.89 27.46 -5.30
CA ILE A 119 -21.90 28.30 -4.09
C ILE A 119 -23.32 28.63 -3.57
N ASN A 120 -24.33 28.58 -4.43
CA ASN A 120 -25.72 28.82 -4.04
C ASN A 120 -26.29 27.71 -3.15
N LEU A 121 -25.74 26.48 -3.20
CA LEU A 121 -26.10 25.40 -2.28
C LEU A 121 -25.73 25.71 -0.82
N LEU A 122 -24.78 26.61 -0.59
CA LEU A 122 -24.41 27.05 0.76
C LEU A 122 -25.40 28.09 1.34
N LYS A 123 -26.20 28.74 0.49
CA LYS A 123 -27.16 29.78 0.92
C LYS A 123 -28.48 29.21 1.43
N SER A 124 -28.76 27.93 1.18
CA SER A 124 -29.94 27.22 1.68
C SER A 124 -29.78 26.65 3.09
N PHE A 125 -28.57 26.70 3.67
CA PHE A 125 -28.36 26.48 5.09
C PHE A 125 -28.73 27.76 5.85
N ARG A 126 -30.02 27.95 6.14
CA ARG A 126 -30.52 28.91 7.14
C ARG A 126 -31.10 28.17 8.32
#